data_AF-A0A0A9Y693-F1
#
_entry.id   AF-A0A0A9Y693-F1
#
_cell.length_a   1.000
_cell.length_b   1.000
_cell.length_c   1.000
_cell.angle_alpha   90.00
_cell.angle_beta   90.00
_cell.angle_gamma   90.00
#
_symmetry.space_group_name_H-M   'P 1'
#
loop_
_entity.id
_entity.type
_entity.pdbx_description
1 polymer ?
#
loop_
_entity_poly.entity_id
_entity_poly.type
_entity_poly.pdbx_seq_one_letter_code
_entity_poly.pdbx_strand_id
1 'polypeptide(L)'
;AFADRCSKAGYPIDWRSQIRECGIRCPRGQVYEVCGTTCSRSCMDISRGKKCAESCVEGCYCPPGQTMDHHERCIPISDCPCIKRGLDYPAGHKELRRDAKGTQLCTCSNAVWECHTASSHELVIYSNSTEDEKVCSATKNQVYTHCEPS
;
A
#
# COMPACT_ATOMS: atom_id res chain seq x y z
N ALA A 1 -24.68 17.36 -1.93
CA ALA A 1 -25.70 16.32 -2.20
C ALA A 1 -25.96 16.11 -3.69
N PHE A 2 -26.13 17.15 -4.52
CA PHE A 2 -26.34 16.98 -5.96
C PHE A 2 -25.10 16.43 -6.69
N ALA A 3 -23.95 17.10 -6.57
CA ALA A 3 -22.69 16.69 -7.22
C ALA A 3 -22.25 15.27 -6.84
N ASP A 4 -22.31 14.92 -5.55
CA ASP A 4 -22.03 13.57 -5.04
C ASP A 4 -22.86 12.46 -5.74
N ARG A 5 -24.16 12.70 -5.96
CA ARG A 5 -25.01 11.72 -6.68
C ARG A 5 -24.61 11.57 -8.14
N CYS A 6 -24.25 12.68 -8.80
CA CYS A 6 -23.77 12.64 -10.18
C CYS A 6 -22.45 11.86 -10.27
N SER A 7 -21.48 12.12 -9.39
CA SER A 7 -20.22 11.37 -9.33
C SER A 7 -20.45 9.88 -9.11
N LYS A 8 -21.35 9.50 -8.19
CA LYS A 8 -21.74 8.09 -7.96
C LYS A 8 -22.45 7.43 -9.15
N ALA A 9 -23.10 8.23 -9.99
CA ALA A 9 -23.69 7.77 -11.25
C ALA A 9 -22.67 7.74 -12.41
N GLY A 10 -21.39 8.08 -12.17
CA GLY A 10 -20.33 8.10 -13.18
C GLY A 10 -20.14 9.44 -13.89
N TYR A 11 -20.81 10.49 -13.44
CA TYR A 11 -20.75 11.84 -14.02
C TYR A 11 -20.17 12.85 -13.01
N PRO A 12 -18.85 12.85 -12.78
CA PRO A 12 -18.23 13.79 -11.84
C PRO A 12 -18.32 15.24 -12.35
N ILE A 13 -18.73 16.15 -11.48
CA ILE A 13 -18.92 17.58 -11.79
C ILE A 13 -17.96 18.42 -10.95
N ASP A 14 -16.97 19.06 -11.58
CA ASP A 14 -16.08 20.00 -10.90
C ASP A 14 -16.69 21.40 -10.77
N TRP A 15 -17.59 21.54 -9.81
CA TRP A 15 -18.23 22.82 -9.50
C TRP A 15 -17.36 23.73 -8.63
N ARG A 16 -16.39 23.17 -7.89
CA ARG A 16 -15.57 23.93 -6.92
C ARG A 16 -14.49 24.76 -7.59
N SER A 17 -13.87 24.25 -8.65
CA SER A 17 -12.87 25.03 -9.39
C SER A 17 -13.47 26.24 -10.11
N GLN A 18 -14.79 26.25 -10.34
CA GLN A 18 -15.50 27.34 -11.00
C GLN A 18 -15.91 28.47 -10.04
N ILE A 19 -15.91 28.22 -8.72
CA ILE A 19 -16.33 29.18 -7.70
C ILE A 19 -15.15 29.40 -6.77
N ARG A 20 -14.49 30.55 -6.92
CA ARG A 20 -13.24 30.87 -6.21
C ARG A 20 -13.34 30.73 -4.69
N GLU A 21 -14.49 31.11 -4.12
CA GLU A 21 -14.77 31.06 -2.67
C GLU A 21 -15.00 29.63 -2.15
N CYS A 22 -15.24 28.66 -3.05
CA CYS A 22 -15.45 27.25 -2.72
C CYS A 22 -14.27 26.35 -3.11
N GLY A 23 -13.21 26.94 -3.68
CA GLY A 23 -12.02 26.23 -4.13
C GLY A 23 -11.31 25.53 -2.96
N ILE A 24 -10.92 24.27 -3.17
CA ILE A 24 -10.20 23.47 -2.19
C ILE A 24 -8.70 23.57 -2.45
N ARG A 25 -7.92 23.83 -1.40
CA ARG A 25 -6.46 23.73 -1.41
C ARG A 25 -6.05 22.49 -0.64
N CYS A 26 -5.45 21.55 -1.35
CA CYS A 26 -5.02 20.29 -0.75
C CYS A 26 -3.63 20.43 -0.10
N PRO A 27 -3.40 19.78 1.06
CA PRO A 27 -2.11 19.83 1.75
C PRO A 27 -1.08 18.91 1.07
N ARG A 28 0.20 19.09 1.43
CA ARG A 28 1.30 18.13 1.17
C ARG A 28 1.41 17.62 -0.28
N GLY A 29 1.16 18.51 -1.26
CA GLY A 29 1.30 18.19 -2.68
C GLY A 29 0.18 17.30 -3.25
N GLN A 30 -0.89 17.10 -2.49
CA GLN A 30 -2.08 16.40 -2.98
C GLN A 30 -2.83 17.26 -4.00
N VAL A 31 -3.60 16.59 -4.85
CA VAL A 31 -4.45 17.19 -5.87
C VAL A 31 -5.90 16.97 -5.48
N TYR A 32 -6.73 17.99 -5.72
CA TYR A 32 -8.16 17.90 -5.52
C TYR A 32 -8.77 17.06 -6.65
N GLU A 33 -9.53 16.04 -6.28
CA GLU A 33 -10.30 15.21 -7.20
C GLU A 33 -11.77 15.20 -6.79
N VAL A 34 -12.64 15.39 -7.78
CA VAL A 34 -14.10 15.29 -7.61
C VAL A 34 -14.54 13.84 -7.37
N CYS A 35 -13.73 12.89 -7.84
CA CYS A 35 -14.04 11.48 -7.84
C CYS A 35 -12.76 10.64 -7.73
N GLY A 36 -12.15 10.62 -6.55
CA GLY A 36 -10.99 9.78 -6.27
C GLY A 36 -11.40 8.45 -5.66
N THR A 37 -10.73 7.37 -6.07
CA THR A 37 -10.97 6.01 -5.54
C THR A 37 -10.49 5.90 -4.09
N THR A 38 -11.29 5.25 -3.26
CA THR A 38 -10.89 4.92 -1.88
C THR A 38 -9.90 3.77 -1.78
N CYS A 39 -9.69 2.99 -2.85
CA CYS A 39 -8.91 1.76 -2.80
C CYS A 39 -7.41 1.94 -3.04
N SER A 40 -6.99 3.07 -3.59
CA SER A 40 -5.57 3.42 -3.75
C SER A 40 -5.18 4.68 -2.99
N ARG A 41 -5.99 5.08 -2.00
CA ARG A 41 -5.78 6.31 -1.24
C ARG A 41 -4.54 6.23 -0.33
N SER A 42 -4.23 5.05 0.19
CA SER A 42 -3.02 4.78 0.98
C SER A 42 -2.41 3.42 0.62
N CYS A 43 -1.15 3.18 1.00
CA CYS A 43 -0.52 1.86 0.89
C CYS A 43 -1.37 0.76 1.56
N MET A 44 -2.02 1.08 2.69
CA MET A 44 -2.92 0.14 3.38
C MET A 44 -4.16 -0.19 2.53
N ASP A 45 -4.73 0.79 1.85
CA ASP A 45 -5.89 0.56 0.98
C ASP A 45 -5.53 -0.34 -0.21
N ILE A 46 -4.35 -0.10 -0.81
CA ILE A 46 -3.82 -0.95 -1.88
C ILE A 46 -3.59 -2.38 -1.38
N SER A 47 -3.03 -2.55 -0.18
CA SER A 47 -2.78 -3.87 0.41
C SER A 47 -4.05 -4.70 0.64
N ARG A 48 -5.21 -4.05 0.78
CA ARG A 48 -6.52 -4.74 0.89
C ARG A 48 -6.99 -5.29 -0.46
N GLY A 49 -6.48 -4.77 -1.57
CA GLY A 49 -6.73 -5.24 -2.93
C GLY A 49 -8.21 -5.46 -3.22
N LYS A 50 -8.56 -6.65 -3.69
CA LYS A 50 -9.94 -7.07 -4.05
C LYS A 50 -10.98 -6.98 -2.92
N LYS A 51 -10.55 -6.79 -1.66
CA LYS A 51 -11.47 -6.59 -0.54
C LYS A 51 -11.92 -5.13 -0.39
N CYS A 52 -11.31 -4.22 -1.13
CA CYS A 52 -11.73 -2.83 -1.11
C CYS A 52 -12.97 -2.66 -2.01
N ALA A 53 -14.05 -2.13 -1.43
CA ALA A 53 -15.20 -1.69 -2.20
C ALA A 53 -14.85 -0.33 -2.81
N GLU A 54 -14.67 -0.29 -4.13
CA GLU A 54 -14.41 0.96 -4.82
C GLU A 54 -15.59 1.92 -4.62
N SER A 55 -15.27 3.10 -4.12
CA SER A 55 -16.21 4.20 -4.01
C SER A 55 -15.53 5.47 -4.51
N CYS A 56 -16.30 6.25 -5.25
CA CYS A 56 -15.91 7.55 -5.74
C CYS A 56 -16.26 8.58 -4.66
N VAL A 57 -15.25 9.26 -4.15
CA VAL A 57 -15.40 10.30 -3.12
C VAL A 57 -14.65 11.55 -3.56
N GLU A 58 -15.26 12.70 -3.33
CA GLU A 58 -14.64 14.01 -3.55
C GLU A 58 -13.63 14.29 -2.43
N GLY A 59 -12.42 14.74 -2.76
CA GLY A 59 -11.40 15.01 -1.76
C GLY A 59 -10.00 15.30 -2.32
N CYS A 60 -9.01 15.25 -1.43
CA CYS A 60 -7.60 15.42 -1.76
C CYS A 60 -6.91 14.06 -1.86
N TYR A 61 -6.23 13.83 -2.99
CA TYR A 61 -5.59 12.56 -3.33
C TYR A 61 -4.14 12.79 -3.74
N CYS A 62 -3.31 11.75 -3.64
CA CYS A 62 -1.96 11.83 -4.16
C CYS A 62 -1.96 11.86 -5.69
N PRO A 63 -0.98 12.51 -6.33
CA PRO A 63 -0.87 12.53 -7.79
C PRO A 63 -0.83 11.12 -8.39
N PRO A 64 -1.16 10.96 -9.69
CA PRO A 64 -1.08 9.68 -10.38
C PRO A 64 0.29 8.99 -10.19
N GLY A 65 0.26 7.69 -9.87
CA GLY A 65 1.46 6.90 -9.58
C GLY A 65 1.98 7.01 -8.14
N GLN A 66 1.36 7.83 -7.30
CA GLN A 66 1.67 7.97 -5.88
C GLN A 66 0.48 7.60 -5.00
N THR A 67 0.77 7.27 -3.76
CA THR A 67 -0.24 7.00 -2.72
C THR A 67 0.27 7.47 -1.36
N MET A 68 -0.61 7.49 -0.37
CA MET A 68 -0.30 8.00 0.96
C MET A 68 0.39 6.94 1.82
N ASP A 69 1.53 7.32 2.42
CA ASP A 69 2.21 6.53 3.45
C ASP A 69 1.54 6.70 4.83
N HIS A 70 2.03 5.98 5.84
CA HIS A 70 1.54 6.08 7.22
C HIS A 70 1.79 7.45 7.88
N HIS A 71 2.69 8.27 7.31
CA HIS A 71 3.01 9.62 7.75
C HIS A 71 2.24 10.68 6.95
N GLU A 72 1.19 10.28 6.22
CA GLU A 72 0.35 11.16 5.41
C GLU A 72 1.16 11.96 4.36
N ARG A 73 2.17 11.34 3.77
CA ARG A 73 2.96 11.87 2.65
C ARG A 73 2.68 11.06 1.39
N CYS A 74 2.67 11.73 0.24
CA CYS A 74 2.58 11.05 -1.04
C CYS A 74 3.94 10.46 -1.41
N ILE A 75 3.97 9.14 -1.58
CA ILE A 75 5.15 8.36 -2.00
C ILE A 75 4.82 7.58 -3.27
N PRO A 76 5.82 7.21 -4.09
CA PRO A 76 5.62 6.26 -5.18
C PRO A 76 4.99 4.96 -4.68
N ILE A 77 4.03 4.41 -5.44
CA ILE A 77 3.39 3.14 -5.08
C ILE A 77 4.41 2.00 -4.95
N SER A 78 5.50 2.06 -5.73
CA SER A 78 6.61 1.11 -5.65
C SER A 78 7.26 1.03 -4.28
N ASP A 79 7.20 2.11 -3.51
CA ASP A 79 7.89 2.24 -2.22
C ASP A 79 6.97 1.84 -1.06
N CYS A 80 5.71 1.49 -1.36
CA CYS A 80 4.77 1.06 -0.33
C CYS A 80 5.18 -0.27 0.31
N PRO A 81 5.13 -0.34 1.65
CA PRO A 81 5.27 -1.61 2.34
C PRO A 81 4.01 -2.47 2.16
N CYS A 82 4.21 -3.79 2.21
CA CYS A 82 3.12 -4.76 2.25
C CYS A 82 2.74 -5.06 3.69
N ILE A 83 1.45 -5.01 4.00
CA ILE A 83 0.94 -5.24 5.35
C ILE A 83 0.45 -6.69 5.46
N LYS A 84 0.98 -7.44 6.43
CA LYS A 84 0.52 -8.81 6.72
C LYS A 84 0.48 -9.06 8.22
N ARG A 85 -0.69 -9.43 8.72
CA ARG A 85 -0.94 -9.69 10.15
C ARG A 85 -0.51 -8.53 11.06
N GLY A 86 -0.68 -7.30 10.60
CA GLY A 86 -0.32 -6.08 11.34
C GLY A 86 1.17 -5.73 11.30
N LEU A 87 1.97 -6.43 10.49
CA LEU A 87 3.39 -6.12 10.27
C LEU A 87 3.58 -5.54 8.88
N ASP A 88 4.45 -4.53 8.79
CA ASP A 88 4.85 -3.87 7.56
C ASP A 88 6.12 -4.51 7.01
N TYR A 89 6.08 -4.93 5.75
CA TYR A 89 7.20 -5.51 5.04
C TYR A 89 7.66 -4.54 3.95
N PRO A 90 8.94 -4.16 3.88
CA PRO A 90 9.40 -3.15 2.94
C PRO A 90 9.22 -3.60 1.49
N ALA A 91 9.13 -2.63 0.58
CA ALA A 91 9.13 -2.88 -0.85
C ALA A 91 10.34 -3.75 -1.26
N GLY A 92 10.12 -4.74 -2.12
CA GLY A 92 11.14 -5.68 -2.54
C GLY A 92 11.42 -6.82 -1.56
N HIS A 93 10.83 -6.82 -0.35
CA HIS A 93 11.00 -7.93 0.59
C HIS A 93 10.54 -9.27 0.00
N LYS A 94 11.35 -10.32 0.17
CA LYS A 94 11.09 -11.65 -0.35
C LYS A 94 10.99 -12.66 0.79
N GLU A 95 9.96 -13.49 0.80
CA GLU A 95 9.83 -14.60 1.75
C GLU A 95 9.25 -15.87 1.11
N LEU A 96 9.71 -17.02 1.59
CA LEU A 96 9.11 -18.30 1.25
C LEU A 96 7.84 -18.52 2.06
N ARG A 97 6.74 -18.86 1.38
CA ARG A 97 5.45 -19.22 1.98
C ARG A 97 5.06 -20.63 1.59
N ARG A 98 4.57 -21.41 2.54
CA ARG A 98 3.98 -22.71 2.26
C ARG A 98 2.49 -22.55 2.00
N ASP A 99 2.02 -23.13 0.91
CA ASP A 99 0.60 -23.23 0.57
C ASP A 99 0.27 -24.69 0.18
N ALA A 100 -1.02 -24.99 -0.03
CA ALA A 100 -1.49 -26.33 -0.39
C ALA A 100 -0.87 -26.88 -1.69
N LYS A 101 -0.37 -26.01 -2.56
CA LYS A 101 0.28 -26.34 -3.85
C LYS A 101 1.81 -26.48 -3.76
N GLY A 102 2.39 -26.30 -2.57
CA GLY A 102 3.84 -26.33 -2.34
C GLY A 102 4.38 -25.02 -1.79
N THR A 103 5.70 -24.86 -1.84
CA THR A 103 6.38 -23.64 -1.38
C THR A 103 6.41 -22.60 -2.50
N GLN A 104 5.96 -21.39 -2.19
CA GLN A 104 5.95 -20.23 -3.07
C GLN A 104 6.96 -19.19 -2.59
N LEU A 105 7.63 -18.51 -3.51
CA LEU A 105 8.39 -17.31 -3.21
C LEU A 105 7.47 -16.11 -3.42
N CYS A 106 7.30 -15.30 -2.38
CA CYS A 106 6.49 -14.10 -2.43
C CYS A 106 7.37 -12.86 -2.32
N THR A 107 7.20 -11.92 -3.24
CA THR A 107 7.86 -10.60 -3.22
C THR A 107 6.83 -9.53 -2.89
N CYS A 108 7.16 -8.61 -1.99
CA CYS A 108 6.39 -7.40 -1.76
C CYS A 108 6.65 -6.40 -2.88
N SER A 109 5.60 -6.05 -3.64
CA SER A 109 5.66 -5.14 -4.77
C SER A 109 4.37 -4.31 -4.80
N ASN A 110 4.48 -2.98 -4.85
CA ASN A 110 3.33 -2.09 -4.94
C ASN A 110 2.27 -2.31 -3.82
N ALA A 111 2.71 -2.48 -2.57
CA ALA A 111 1.87 -2.86 -1.42
C ALA A 111 1.15 -4.23 -1.52
N VAL A 112 1.41 -5.02 -2.56
CA VAL A 112 0.79 -6.32 -2.83
C VAL A 112 1.84 -7.43 -2.81
N TRP A 113 1.42 -8.62 -2.38
CA TRP A 113 2.27 -9.81 -2.42
C TRP A 113 2.14 -10.51 -3.76
N GLU A 114 3.21 -10.48 -4.55
CA GLU A 114 3.33 -11.22 -5.80
C GLU A 114 4.03 -12.55 -5.52
N CYS A 115 3.34 -13.66 -5.72
CA CYS A 115 3.83 -14.99 -5.37
C CYS A 115 3.87 -15.92 -6.58
N HIS A 116 4.95 -16.68 -6.71
CA HIS A 116 5.09 -17.77 -7.68
C HIS A 116 5.62 -19.04 -7.01
N THR A 117 5.45 -20.20 -7.65
CA THR A 117 6.02 -21.46 -7.16
C THR A 117 7.54 -21.36 -7.12
N ALA A 118 8.13 -21.58 -5.94
CA ALA A 118 9.57 -21.43 -5.77
C ALA A 118 10.31 -22.53 -6.54
N SER A 119 11.32 -22.14 -7.30
CA SER A 119 12.25 -23.06 -7.96
C SER A 119 13.20 -23.70 -6.95
N SER A 120 13.81 -24.83 -7.32
CA SER A 120 14.79 -25.51 -6.47
C SER A 120 15.95 -24.61 -6.04
N HIS A 121 16.36 -23.66 -6.89
CA HIS A 121 17.44 -22.73 -6.57
C HIS A 121 16.99 -21.66 -5.56
N GLU A 122 15.81 -21.07 -5.76
CA GLU A 122 15.23 -20.10 -4.83
C GLU A 122 14.96 -20.71 -3.46
N LEU A 123 14.53 -21.97 -3.42
CA LEU A 123 14.37 -22.70 -2.17
C LEU A 123 15.68 -22.74 -1.40
N VAL A 124 16.80 -23.06 -2.04
CA VAL A 124 18.12 -23.09 -1.37
C VAL A 124 18.55 -21.70 -0.89
N ILE A 125 18.39 -20.66 -1.72
CA ILE A 125 18.80 -19.29 -1.38
C ILE A 125 18.01 -18.78 -0.18
N TYR A 126 16.67 -18.85 -0.25
CA TYR A 126 15.79 -18.23 0.73
C TYR A 126 15.46 -19.17 1.91
N SER A 127 15.77 -20.48 1.84
CA SER A 127 15.76 -21.35 3.02
C SER A 127 16.96 -21.10 3.92
N ASN A 128 18.14 -20.79 3.36
CA ASN A 128 19.32 -20.47 4.15
C ASN A 128 19.22 -19.12 4.87
N SER A 129 18.29 -18.25 4.46
CA SER A 129 17.94 -17.00 5.18
C SER A 129 16.96 -17.22 6.34
N THR A 130 16.46 -18.45 6.54
CA THR A 130 15.58 -18.77 7.68
C THR A 130 16.34 -19.18 8.94
N GLU A 131 17.67 -19.34 8.85
CA GLU A 131 18.56 -19.62 9.98
C GLU A 131 19.46 -18.42 10.38
N ASP A 132 19.30 -17.24 9.79
CA ASP A 132 19.72 -16.00 10.46
C ASP A 132 18.62 -15.60 11.46
N GLU A 133 18.81 -16.11 12.67
CA GLU A 133 18.12 -15.84 13.93
C GLU A 133 17.09 -14.70 13.92
N LYS A 134 15.83 -15.13 13.77
CA LYS A 134 14.69 -14.56 14.52
C LYS A 134 14.88 -14.78 16.03
N VAL A 135 15.91 -14.20 16.64
CA VAL A 135 16.04 -14.17 18.11
C VAL A 135 15.76 -12.75 18.58
N CYS A 136 14.48 -12.46 18.80
CA CYS A 136 14.08 -11.36 19.66
C CYS A 136 14.07 -11.88 21.10
N SER A 137 15.07 -11.52 21.90
CA SER A 137 15.14 -11.96 23.30
C SER A 137 14.44 -10.97 24.22
N ALA A 138 13.32 -11.38 24.82
CA ALA A 138 12.59 -10.58 25.81
C ALA A 138 13.46 -10.21 27.03
N THR A 139 14.41 -11.07 27.40
CA THR A 139 15.36 -10.84 28.51
C THR A 139 16.33 -9.70 28.23
N LYS A 140 16.52 -9.33 26.95
CA LYS A 140 17.38 -8.23 26.52
C LYS A 140 16.60 -6.96 26.15
N ASN A 141 15.29 -6.91 26.40
CA ASN A 141 14.39 -5.83 25.99
C ASN A 141 14.52 -5.47 24.50
N GLN A 142 14.80 -6.47 23.66
CA GLN A 142 14.95 -6.25 22.23
C GLN A 142 13.58 -6.10 21.58
N VAL A 143 13.36 -4.95 20.95
CA VAL A 143 12.22 -4.73 20.08
C VAL A 143 12.68 -5.01 18.66
N TYR A 144 11.90 -5.76 17.89
CA TYR A 144 12.18 -5.97 16.48
C TYR A 144 11.96 -4.66 15.73
N THR A 145 13.03 -3.92 15.53
CA THR A 145 13.07 -2.74 14.68
C THR A 145 13.91 -3.06 13.47
N HIS A 146 13.24 -3.29 12.34
CA HIS A 146 13.89 -3.22 11.05
C HIS A 146 14.32 -1.78 10.81
N CYS A 147 15.60 -1.46 11.04
CA CYS A 147 16.19 -0.21 10.58
C CYS A 147 16.70 -0.41 9.15
N GLU A 148 16.39 0.56 8.27
CA GLU A 148 16.85 0.62 6.88
C GLU A 148 18.39 0.59 6.78
N PRO A 149 18.96 0.08 5.68
CA PRO A 149 20.36 0.30 5.39
C PRO A 149 20.60 1.74 4.93
N SER A 150 21.56 2.38 5.60
CA SER A 150 22.17 3.68 5.28
C SER A 150 22.84 3.73 3.92
#